data_AF-A0A8J8G1V1-F1
#
_entry.id   AF-A0A8J8G1V1-F1
#
_cell.length_a   1.000
_cell.length_b   1.000
_cell.length_c   1.000
_cell.angle_alpha   90.00
_cell.angle_beta   90.00
_cell.angle_gamma   90.00
#
_symmetry.space_group_name_H-M   'P 1'
#
loop_
_entity.id
_entity.type
_entity.pdbx_description
1 polymer ?
#
loop_
_entity_poly.entity_id
_entity_poly.type
_entity_poly.pdbx_seq_one_letter_code
_entity_poly.pdbx_strand_id
1 'polypeptide(L)'
;MNFTKKLLNIFMLIGLSLFISNAVFAAGSLNLELVGQTPDPVNPGSFVYVSVKISNLGSDSVSNARLSFDETLNFKVAEGQDGSVTLGVISEQNSVIKRFKILVGNNAPLGLNSLKFIVTSSIVVEDTVDILVGGSNVGLVTKSFSIDSVAPGSSSKLIIEFENLNNNNLKDVIVSLNLDSVEDKVFSLASGSNERVITRINSRATSSVEFDLIASPDASSKPYLIPITIKYTDDLGVLYTKNIIGSVRIFSEPVLSLSLDSQESFSKGKSKFTFAIANPGTSSIKGTMVEVVGTENYNVLSGLVQYVGDLNPDDFQTIQSDIFVKSESLSSVKLKVTYLDSYNNKVEKFFDIPVSFYSETELAELGLEGANGSGSAGVATYGIFLVLLIGTFYFGKTRGAKHK
;
A
#
# COMPACT_ATOMS: atom_id res chain seq x y z
N MET A 1 49.80 -28.68 -34.36
CA MET A 1 50.19 -27.95 -35.58
C MET A 1 48.93 -27.46 -36.31
N ASN A 2 48.59 -26.20 -36.08
CA ASN A 2 47.70 -25.31 -36.85
C ASN A 2 46.30 -25.78 -37.27
N PHE A 3 45.35 -25.67 -36.34
CA PHE A 3 43.90 -25.53 -36.62
C PHE A 3 43.47 -24.05 -36.80
N THR A 4 44.40 -23.17 -37.20
CA THR A 4 44.22 -21.70 -37.24
C THR A 4 44.22 -21.11 -38.64
N LYS A 5 43.83 -21.86 -39.69
CA LYS A 5 43.85 -21.36 -41.07
C LYS A 5 42.66 -21.76 -41.96
N LYS A 6 41.51 -22.13 -41.38
CA LYS A 6 40.27 -22.41 -42.14
C LYS A 6 39.03 -21.63 -41.70
N LEU A 7 39.22 -20.60 -40.87
CA LEU A 7 38.14 -19.70 -40.42
C LEU A 7 38.36 -18.24 -40.84
N LEU A 8 39.15 -17.98 -41.89
CA LEU A 8 39.47 -16.62 -42.34
C LEU A 8 38.83 -16.22 -43.68
N ASN A 9 38.15 -17.13 -44.39
CA ASN A 9 37.58 -16.87 -45.73
C ASN A 9 36.05 -16.98 -45.82
N ILE A 10 35.33 -16.86 -44.70
CA ILE A 10 33.86 -16.68 -44.68
C ILE A 10 33.47 -15.30 -44.08
N PHE A 11 34.46 -14.45 -43.80
CA PHE A 11 34.24 -13.03 -43.45
C PHE A 11 34.49 -12.07 -44.64
N MET A 12 34.60 -12.61 -45.85
CA MET A 12 34.93 -11.86 -47.07
C MET A 12 33.92 -12.14 -48.19
N LEU A 13 32.62 -12.20 -47.83
CA LEU A 13 31.52 -12.31 -48.80
C LEU A 13 30.19 -11.82 -48.21
N ILE A 14 30.24 -10.74 -47.44
CA ILE A 14 29.13 -9.78 -47.40
C ILE A 14 29.67 -8.58 -48.19
N GLY A 15 29.74 -8.79 -49.50
CA GLY A 15 29.94 -7.74 -50.47
C GLY A 15 28.81 -6.77 -50.28
N LEU A 16 29.17 -5.64 -49.70
CA LEU A 16 28.43 -4.39 -49.66
C LEU A 16 27.92 -4.07 -51.07
N SER A 17 26.75 -4.61 -51.44
CA SER A 17 25.97 -4.12 -52.57
C SER A 17 25.34 -2.80 -52.15
N LEU A 18 26.20 -1.78 -52.07
CA LEU A 18 25.78 -0.40 -52.26
C LEU A 18 25.06 -0.37 -53.60
N PHE A 19 23.73 -0.35 -53.56
CA PHE A 19 22.97 0.31 -54.60
C PHE A 19 23.39 1.78 -54.55
N ILE A 20 24.46 2.11 -55.27
CA ILE A 20 24.72 3.47 -55.70
C ILE A 20 23.65 3.73 -56.75
N SER A 21 22.46 4.14 -56.30
CA SER A 21 21.60 4.94 -57.16
C SER A 21 22.44 6.17 -57.49
N ASN A 22 22.90 6.27 -58.74
CA ASN A 22 23.47 7.49 -59.27
C ASN A 22 22.37 8.56 -59.20
N ALA A 23 22.32 9.27 -58.08
CA ALA A 23 21.61 10.53 -58.00
C ALA A 23 22.37 11.48 -58.93
N VAL A 24 21.70 11.88 -60.00
CA VAL A 24 22.12 13.02 -60.81
C VAL A 24 22.28 14.19 -59.84
N PHE A 25 23.51 14.62 -59.58
CA PHE A 25 23.79 15.81 -58.80
C PHE A 25 23.31 17.02 -59.61
N ALA A 26 22.08 17.42 -59.38
CA ALA A 26 21.62 18.75 -59.70
C ALA A 26 22.42 19.75 -58.85
N ALA A 27 22.85 20.84 -59.47
CA ALA A 27 23.47 21.96 -58.78
C ALA A 27 22.58 22.38 -57.59
N GLY A 28 23.21 22.51 -56.40
CA GLY A 28 22.60 22.86 -55.11
C GLY A 28 22.19 21.67 -54.24
N SER A 29 23.18 21.05 -53.60
CA SER A 29 22.99 19.91 -52.68
C SER A 29 22.75 20.38 -51.25
N LEU A 30 21.55 20.90 -50.96
CA LEU A 30 21.08 21.06 -49.59
C LEU A 30 20.56 19.70 -49.09
N ASN A 31 20.99 19.29 -47.90
CA ASN A 31 20.48 18.10 -47.23
C ASN A 31 19.75 18.50 -45.94
N LEU A 32 18.59 17.90 -45.69
CA LEU A 32 17.79 18.12 -44.48
C LEU A 32 17.81 16.85 -43.63
N GLU A 33 18.07 16.98 -42.34
CA GLU A 33 18.07 15.87 -41.40
C GLU A 33 17.40 16.25 -40.07
N LEU A 34 16.78 15.26 -39.42
CA LEU A 34 16.26 15.44 -38.07
C LEU A 34 17.42 15.44 -37.07
N VAL A 35 17.50 16.50 -36.25
CA VAL A 35 18.43 16.57 -35.12
C VAL A 35 17.80 15.94 -33.87
N GLY A 36 16.50 16.15 -33.68
CA GLY A 36 15.76 15.54 -32.59
C GLY A 36 14.40 16.17 -32.36
N GLN A 37 13.61 15.50 -31.52
CA GLN A 37 12.30 15.95 -31.08
C GLN A 37 12.23 16.10 -29.56
N THR A 38 11.40 17.01 -29.06
CA THR A 38 11.16 17.16 -27.62
C THR A 38 9.72 17.60 -27.37
N PRO A 39 8.91 16.84 -26.60
CA PRO A 39 9.20 15.53 -26.03
C PRO A 39 9.38 14.42 -27.10
N ASP A 40 10.00 13.30 -26.70
CA ASP A 40 10.21 12.10 -27.52
C ASP A 40 9.76 10.85 -26.71
N PRO A 41 8.58 10.24 -26.99
CA PRO A 41 7.58 10.63 -27.99
C PRO A 41 6.71 11.84 -27.57
N VAL A 42 5.91 12.40 -28.49
CA VAL A 42 4.92 13.47 -28.18
C VAL A 42 3.48 12.97 -28.12
N ASN A 43 2.75 13.38 -27.08
CA ASN A 43 1.32 13.07 -26.93
C ASN A 43 0.45 13.78 -27.99
N PRO A 44 -0.58 13.11 -28.56
CA PRO A 44 -1.64 13.79 -29.29
C PRO A 44 -2.26 14.94 -28.47
N GLY A 45 -2.56 16.06 -29.12
CA GLY A 45 -3.08 17.27 -28.47
C GLY A 45 -2.03 18.16 -27.81
N SER A 46 -0.76 17.77 -27.82
CA SER A 46 0.34 18.53 -27.22
C SER A 46 1.22 19.20 -28.28
N PHE A 47 2.16 20.04 -27.83
CA PHE A 47 3.19 20.63 -28.70
C PHE A 47 4.44 19.76 -28.71
N VAL A 48 5.03 19.58 -29.90
CA VAL A 48 6.38 19.02 -30.08
C VAL A 48 7.30 20.10 -30.61
N TYR A 49 8.53 20.07 -30.14
CA TYR A 49 9.61 20.82 -30.74
C TYR A 49 10.44 19.92 -31.65
N VAL A 50 10.46 20.23 -32.95
CA VAL A 50 11.21 19.48 -33.96
C VAL A 50 12.40 20.32 -34.39
N SER A 51 13.61 19.80 -34.18
CA SER A 51 14.85 20.44 -34.59
C SER A 51 15.36 19.78 -35.88
N VAL A 52 15.46 20.56 -36.95
CA VAL A 52 15.95 20.11 -38.26
C VAL A 52 17.26 20.81 -38.59
N LYS A 53 18.22 20.06 -39.13
CA LYS A 53 19.52 20.56 -39.60
C LYS A 53 19.52 20.57 -41.11
N ILE A 54 19.98 21.68 -41.67
CA ILE A 54 20.09 21.90 -43.09
C ILE A 54 21.56 22.11 -43.39
N SER A 55 22.13 21.21 -44.20
CA SER A 55 23.55 21.21 -44.55
C SER A 55 23.73 21.58 -46.01
N ASN A 56 24.64 22.52 -46.30
CA ASN A 56 25.05 22.84 -47.66
C ASN A 56 26.27 21.98 -48.03
N LEU A 57 26.04 20.95 -48.84
CA LEU A 57 27.10 20.05 -49.33
C LEU A 57 27.75 20.54 -50.63
N GLY A 58 27.29 21.68 -51.16
CA GLY A 58 27.78 22.26 -52.41
C GLY A 58 29.06 23.08 -52.22
N SER A 59 29.67 23.46 -53.34
CA SER A 59 30.88 24.30 -53.38
C SER A 59 30.61 25.80 -53.26
N ASP A 60 29.35 26.22 -53.43
CA ASP A 60 28.94 27.63 -53.36
C ASP A 60 28.07 27.88 -52.13
N SER A 61 28.19 29.08 -51.56
CA SER A 61 27.33 29.55 -50.49
C SER A 61 25.87 29.72 -50.96
N VAL A 62 24.90 29.26 -50.17
CA VAL A 62 23.47 29.46 -50.44
C VAL A 62 22.97 30.67 -49.66
N SER A 63 22.47 31.68 -50.36
CA SER A 63 21.91 32.89 -49.77
C SER A 63 20.39 32.95 -49.89
N ASN A 64 19.75 33.70 -48.99
CA ASN A 64 18.30 33.92 -48.96
C ASN A 64 17.46 32.64 -48.85
N ALA A 65 18.03 31.57 -48.29
CA ALA A 65 17.28 30.33 -48.08
C ALA A 65 16.21 30.52 -47.00
N ARG A 66 15.03 29.97 -47.25
CA ARG A 66 13.90 29.97 -46.33
C ARG A 66 13.44 28.54 -46.11
N LEU A 67 13.28 28.16 -44.85
CA LEU A 67 12.73 26.86 -44.46
C LEU A 67 11.27 27.05 -44.08
N SER A 68 10.37 26.24 -44.62
CA SER A 68 8.95 26.22 -44.26
C SER A 68 8.51 24.82 -43.87
N PHE A 69 7.61 24.74 -42.91
CA PHE A 69 6.91 23.51 -42.54
C PHE A 69 5.60 23.42 -43.33
N ASP A 70 5.33 22.26 -43.93
CA ASP A 70 4.09 22.00 -44.67
C ASP A 70 3.04 21.43 -43.70
N GLU A 71 2.08 22.29 -43.32
CA GLU A 71 1.05 21.92 -42.35
C GLU A 71 0.07 20.86 -42.90
N THR A 72 -0.38 19.98 -42.01
CA THR A 72 -1.38 18.96 -42.32
C THR A 72 -2.56 19.05 -41.33
N LEU A 73 -3.56 18.18 -41.51
CA LEU A 73 -4.71 18.10 -40.59
C LEU A 73 -4.29 17.85 -39.13
N ASN A 74 -3.26 17.02 -38.93
CA ASN A 74 -2.80 16.58 -37.60
C ASN A 74 -1.54 17.28 -37.10
N PHE A 75 -0.86 18.07 -37.95
CA PHE A 75 0.39 18.73 -37.58
C PHE A 75 0.36 20.16 -38.09
N LYS A 76 0.26 21.11 -37.17
CA LYS A 76 0.16 22.55 -37.48
C LYS A 76 1.22 23.33 -36.74
N VAL A 77 1.62 24.48 -37.26
CA VAL A 77 2.48 25.39 -36.51
C VAL A 77 1.72 25.89 -35.29
N ALA A 78 2.38 26.01 -34.14
CA ALA A 78 1.75 26.55 -32.95
C ALA A 78 1.28 27.99 -33.18
N GLU A 79 0.13 28.36 -32.61
CA GLU A 79 -0.41 29.71 -32.72
C GLU A 79 0.61 30.77 -32.29
N GLY A 80 0.76 31.83 -33.11
CA GLY A 80 1.74 32.89 -32.88
C GLY A 80 3.20 32.51 -33.20
N GLN A 81 3.44 31.41 -33.91
CA GLN A 81 4.75 31.06 -34.47
C GLN A 81 4.75 31.17 -35.99
N ASP A 82 5.89 31.51 -36.57
CA ASP A 82 6.06 31.54 -38.01
C ASP A 82 6.24 30.13 -38.57
N GLY A 83 5.39 29.72 -39.51
CA GLY A 83 5.56 28.47 -40.26
C GLY A 83 6.72 28.48 -41.24
N SER A 84 7.44 29.59 -41.33
CA SER A 84 8.60 29.72 -42.20
C SER A 84 9.65 30.67 -41.64
N VAL A 85 10.90 30.21 -41.63
CA VAL A 85 12.05 30.88 -41.00
C VAL A 85 13.14 31.11 -42.02
N THR A 86 13.68 32.33 -42.06
CA THR A 86 14.84 32.66 -42.90
C THR A 86 16.10 32.03 -42.32
N LEU A 87 16.85 31.33 -43.18
CA LEU A 87 18.10 30.64 -42.82
C LEU A 87 19.33 31.57 -42.92
N GLY A 88 19.23 32.66 -43.68
CA GLY A 88 20.34 33.57 -43.93
C GLY A 88 21.27 33.03 -45.03
N VAL A 89 22.57 33.23 -44.85
CA VAL A 89 23.60 32.65 -45.72
C VAL A 89 24.13 31.37 -45.09
N ILE A 90 24.07 30.28 -45.84
CA ILE A 90 24.67 28.99 -45.47
C ILE A 90 25.91 28.82 -46.33
N SER A 91 27.09 29.06 -45.74
CA SER A 91 28.36 28.88 -46.43
C SER A 91 28.58 27.44 -46.90
N GLU A 92 29.47 27.25 -47.85
CA GLU A 92 29.89 25.93 -48.32
C GLU A 92 30.33 25.05 -47.15
N GLN A 93 29.92 23.78 -47.19
CA GLN A 93 30.19 22.76 -46.18
C GLN A 93 29.74 23.12 -44.74
N ASN A 94 28.86 24.09 -44.58
CA ASN A 94 28.28 24.48 -43.29
C ASN A 94 26.83 24.03 -43.16
N SER A 95 26.32 24.12 -41.93
CA SER A 95 24.94 23.75 -41.61
C SER A 95 24.29 24.73 -40.65
N VAL A 96 22.97 24.79 -40.69
CA VAL A 96 22.13 25.57 -39.79
C VAL A 96 21.07 24.68 -39.17
N ILE A 97 20.81 24.86 -37.88
CA ILE A 97 19.75 24.15 -37.16
C ILE A 97 18.61 25.11 -36.89
N LYS A 98 17.37 24.69 -37.20
CA LYS A 98 16.15 25.42 -36.86
C LYS A 98 15.20 24.53 -36.10
N ARG A 99 14.48 25.14 -35.17
CA ARG A 99 13.53 24.46 -34.28
C ARG A 99 12.13 24.99 -34.55
N PHE A 100 11.19 24.09 -34.82
CA PHE A 100 9.78 24.40 -35.00
C PHE A 100 9.00 23.92 -33.80
N LYS A 101 8.03 24.72 -33.36
CA LYS A 101 7.02 24.32 -32.37
C LYS A 101 5.74 23.95 -33.12
N ILE A 102 5.42 22.66 -33.12
CA ILE A 102 4.33 22.08 -33.90
C ILE A 102 3.27 21.57 -32.93
N LEU A 103 2.01 21.94 -33.15
CA LEU A 103 0.85 21.38 -32.48
C LEU A 103 0.50 20.04 -33.13
N VAL A 104 0.49 18.99 -32.32
CA VAL A 104 0.02 17.65 -32.71
C VAL A 104 -1.48 17.58 -32.42
N GLY A 105 -2.29 17.27 -33.43
CA GLY A 105 -3.74 17.15 -33.30
C GLY A 105 -4.16 16.05 -32.33
N ASN A 106 -5.33 16.21 -31.70
CA ASN A 106 -5.89 15.22 -30.76
C ASN A 106 -6.09 13.83 -31.39
N ASN A 107 -6.27 13.77 -32.71
CA ASN A 107 -6.50 12.54 -33.48
C ASN A 107 -5.28 12.15 -34.35
N ALA A 108 -4.10 12.69 -34.04
CA ALA A 108 -2.88 12.32 -34.76
C ALA A 108 -2.62 10.79 -34.62
N PRO A 109 -2.28 10.09 -35.72
CA PRO A 109 -1.91 8.68 -35.65
C PRO A 109 -0.75 8.47 -34.69
N LEU A 110 -0.83 7.41 -33.88
CA LEU A 110 0.26 7.01 -33.01
C LEU A 110 1.38 6.33 -33.82
N GLY A 111 2.61 6.44 -33.37
CA GLY A 111 3.80 5.90 -34.03
C GLY A 111 4.57 6.95 -34.84
N LEU A 112 5.36 6.47 -35.80
CA LEU A 112 6.16 7.35 -36.66
C LEU A 112 5.26 8.11 -37.62
N ASN A 113 5.38 9.44 -37.61
CA ASN A 113 4.66 10.33 -38.51
C ASN A 113 5.67 11.21 -39.24
N SER A 114 5.59 11.23 -40.57
CA SER A 114 6.47 12.02 -41.41
C SER A 114 5.98 13.46 -41.52
N LEU A 115 6.86 14.40 -41.19
CA LEU A 115 6.66 15.84 -41.32
C LEU A 115 7.43 16.37 -42.52
N LYS A 116 6.73 17.03 -43.44
CA LYS A 116 7.34 17.59 -44.64
C LYS A 116 7.85 19.01 -44.39
N PHE A 117 9.10 19.24 -44.78
CA PHE A 117 9.76 20.53 -44.76
C PHE A 117 10.20 20.91 -46.18
N ILE A 118 10.10 22.20 -46.49
CA ILE A 118 10.44 22.75 -47.80
C ILE A 118 11.49 23.84 -47.59
N VAL A 119 12.62 23.73 -48.28
CA VAL A 119 13.68 24.74 -48.31
C VAL A 119 13.66 25.44 -49.67
N THR A 120 13.35 26.73 -49.67
CA THR A 120 13.29 27.57 -50.87
C THR A 120 14.49 28.51 -50.90
N SER A 121 15.30 28.42 -51.95
CA SER A 121 16.39 29.36 -52.26
C SER A 121 16.41 29.64 -53.78
N SER A 122 17.58 29.63 -54.44
CA SER A 122 17.66 29.52 -55.89
C SER A 122 17.10 28.19 -56.42
N ILE A 123 16.99 27.18 -55.54
CA ILE A 123 16.44 25.85 -55.79
C ILE A 123 15.44 25.52 -54.67
N VAL A 124 14.46 24.67 -54.99
CA VAL A 124 13.49 24.14 -54.03
C VAL A 124 13.87 22.72 -53.68
N VAL A 125 14.04 22.44 -52.38
CA VAL A 125 14.29 21.10 -51.84
C VAL A 125 13.15 20.75 -50.90
N GLU A 126 12.53 19.61 -51.12
CA GLU A 126 11.48 19.07 -50.25
C GLU A 126 12.00 17.78 -49.60
N ASP A 127 11.84 17.67 -48.29
CA ASP A 127 12.26 16.47 -47.56
C ASP A 127 11.33 16.22 -46.37
N THR A 128 11.38 15.02 -45.82
CA THR A 128 10.54 14.59 -44.69
C THR A 128 11.39 14.13 -43.51
N VAL A 129 10.93 14.47 -42.31
CA VAL A 129 11.51 13.95 -41.06
C VAL A 129 10.45 13.20 -40.26
N ASP A 130 10.83 12.07 -39.70
CA ASP A 130 9.90 11.25 -38.91
C ASP A 130 9.93 11.64 -37.43
N ILE A 131 8.76 11.94 -36.88
CA ILE A 131 8.56 12.17 -35.44
C ILE A 131 7.79 11.02 -34.82
N LEU A 132 8.09 10.68 -33.57
CA LEU A 132 7.35 9.67 -32.83
C LEU A 132 6.22 10.32 -32.02
N VAL A 133 4.98 10.06 -32.42
CA VAL A 133 3.78 10.49 -31.70
C VAL A 133 3.31 9.35 -30.78
N GLY A 134 3.29 9.61 -29.48
CA GLY A 134 3.05 8.60 -28.45
C GLY A 134 3.18 9.15 -27.03
N GLY A 135 2.85 8.30 -26.06
CA GLY A 135 2.78 8.61 -24.63
C GLY A 135 4.09 9.07 -23.98
N SER A 136 4.32 10.37 -23.74
CA SER A 136 5.32 10.80 -22.73
C SER A 136 4.60 11.05 -21.40
N ASN A 137 4.66 10.05 -20.51
CA ASN A 137 4.04 9.96 -19.18
C ASN A 137 2.53 9.65 -19.08
N VAL A 138 2.21 9.02 -17.93
CA VAL A 138 1.42 7.80 -17.73
C VAL A 138 -0.04 8.07 -17.33
N GLY A 139 -1.00 7.81 -18.22
CA GLY A 139 -2.42 7.87 -17.86
C GLY A 139 -2.91 6.74 -16.94
N LEU A 140 -2.08 5.76 -16.55
CA LEU A 140 -2.53 4.74 -15.60
C LEU A 140 -2.53 5.31 -14.18
N VAL A 141 -3.71 5.47 -13.58
CA VAL A 141 -3.89 5.93 -12.20
C VAL A 141 -4.49 4.84 -11.32
N THR A 142 -4.19 4.90 -10.02
CA THR A 142 -4.84 4.04 -9.04
C THR A 142 -6.12 4.74 -8.60
N LYS A 143 -7.26 4.14 -8.89
CA LYS A 143 -8.57 4.68 -8.57
C LYS A 143 -8.98 4.32 -7.15
N SER A 144 -8.69 3.11 -6.70
CA SER A 144 -8.94 2.67 -5.33
C SER A 144 -7.91 1.65 -4.84
N PHE A 145 -7.69 1.64 -3.52
CA PHE A 145 -6.91 0.66 -2.78
C PHE A 145 -7.74 0.28 -1.56
N SER A 146 -8.32 -0.91 -1.56
CA SER A 146 -9.34 -1.32 -0.60
C SER A 146 -9.00 -2.65 0.04
N ILE A 147 -8.99 -2.67 1.37
CA ILE A 147 -8.76 -3.84 2.21
C ILE A 147 -9.39 -3.57 3.58
N ASP A 148 -10.07 -4.55 4.14
CA ASP A 148 -10.54 -4.49 5.53
C ASP A 148 -9.37 -4.60 6.51
N SER A 149 -9.54 -4.13 7.74
CA SER A 149 -8.49 -4.30 8.75
C SER A 149 -8.10 -5.76 8.93
N VAL A 150 -6.81 -6.03 8.94
CA VAL A 150 -6.27 -7.39 9.04
C VAL A 150 -5.90 -7.66 10.50
N ALA A 151 -6.48 -8.68 11.13
CA ALA A 151 -6.02 -9.11 12.44
C ALA A 151 -4.70 -9.87 12.33
N PRO A 152 -3.80 -9.81 13.33
CA PRO A 152 -2.61 -10.64 13.36
C PRO A 152 -2.95 -12.13 13.18
N GLY A 153 -2.18 -12.83 12.34
CA GLY A 153 -2.40 -14.24 12.00
C GLY A 153 -3.62 -14.51 11.09
N SER A 154 -4.34 -13.48 10.65
CA SER A 154 -5.52 -13.61 9.79
C SER A 154 -5.27 -13.11 8.37
N SER A 155 -6.09 -13.57 7.43
CA SER A 155 -6.05 -13.15 6.02
C SER A 155 -7.18 -12.19 5.66
N SER A 156 -6.91 -11.27 4.74
CA SER A 156 -7.89 -10.35 4.16
C SER A 156 -7.62 -10.12 2.68
N LYS A 157 -8.67 -9.76 1.93
CA LYS A 157 -8.58 -9.53 0.50
C LYS A 157 -8.25 -8.06 0.21
N LEU A 158 -7.11 -7.82 -0.44
CA LEU A 158 -6.74 -6.53 -1.01
C LEU A 158 -7.23 -6.43 -2.45
N ILE A 159 -7.98 -5.37 -2.75
CA ILE A 159 -8.43 -5.02 -4.09
C ILE A 159 -7.80 -3.70 -4.50
N ILE A 160 -7.12 -3.68 -5.65
CA ILE A 160 -6.55 -2.47 -6.24
C ILE A 160 -7.21 -2.24 -7.58
N GLU A 161 -7.86 -1.09 -7.75
CA GLU A 161 -8.48 -0.66 -9.01
C GLU A 161 -7.61 0.38 -9.70
N PHE A 162 -7.39 0.19 -11.00
CA PHE A 162 -6.66 1.10 -11.86
C PHE A 162 -7.59 1.67 -12.93
N GLU A 163 -7.30 2.89 -13.37
CA GLU A 163 -7.97 3.55 -14.48
C GLU A 163 -6.95 3.97 -15.53
N ASN A 164 -7.22 3.63 -16.79
CA ASN A 164 -6.42 4.08 -17.92
C ASN A 164 -6.96 5.41 -18.47
N LEU A 165 -6.35 6.52 -18.10
CA LEU A 165 -6.67 7.86 -18.60
C LEU A 165 -6.11 8.15 -19.99
N ASN A 166 -5.40 7.20 -20.63
CA ASN A 166 -4.87 7.42 -21.98
C ASN A 166 -5.94 7.20 -23.05
N ASN A 167 -5.68 7.72 -24.24
CA ASN A 167 -6.50 7.49 -25.45
C ASN A 167 -6.13 6.17 -26.17
N ASN A 168 -5.07 5.49 -25.73
CA ASN A 168 -4.64 4.18 -26.21
C ASN A 168 -4.81 3.10 -25.12
N ASN A 169 -4.69 1.84 -25.53
CA ASN A 169 -4.81 0.71 -24.61
C ASN A 169 -3.46 0.42 -23.95
N LEU A 170 -3.53 -0.10 -22.74
CA LEU A 170 -2.37 -0.62 -22.02
C LEU A 170 -2.41 -2.14 -22.07
N LYS A 171 -1.24 -2.76 -22.20
CA LYS A 171 -1.05 -4.21 -22.27
C LYS A 171 -0.05 -4.64 -21.21
N ASP A 172 -0.13 -5.92 -20.84
CA ASP A 172 0.80 -6.58 -19.93
C ASP A 172 1.01 -5.76 -18.65
N VAL A 173 -0.09 -5.35 -18.01
CA VAL A 173 -0.05 -4.57 -16.77
C VAL A 173 0.27 -5.54 -15.64
N ILE A 174 1.54 -5.56 -15.24
CA ILE A 174 2.07 -6.37 -14.15
C ILE A 174 2.08 -5.53 -12.89
N VAL A 175 1.33 -5.96 -11.89
CA VAL A 175 1.24 -5.33 -10.57
C VAL A 175 1.95 -6.24 -9.56
N SER A 176 3.02 -5.74 -8.96
CA SER A 176 3.84 -6.50 -8.01
C SER A 176 3.81 -5.82 -6.63
N LEU A 177 3.37 -6.57 -5.60
CA LEU A 177 3.48 -6.15 -4.20
C LEU A 177 4.91 -6.42 -3.71
N ASN A 178 5.62 -5.39 -3.26
CA ASN A 178 6.99 -5.50 -2.77
C ASN A 178 6.99 -5.84 -1.27
N LEU A 179 6.45 -7.02 -0.92
CA LEU A 179 6.23 -7.43 0.47
C LEU A 179 7.53 -7.53 1.30
N ASP A 180 8.65 -7.87 0.65
CA ASP A 180 9.97 -7.91 1.30
C ASP A 180 10.47 -6.55 1.81
N SER A 181 9.90 -5.46 1.28
CA SER A 181 10.21 -4.08 1.68
C SER A 181 9.26 -3.53 2.74
N VAL A 182 8.28 -4.32 3.18
CA VAL A 182 7.39 -3.95 4.28
C VAL A 182 8.14 -4.07 5.61
N GLU A 183 7.94 -3.09 6.49
CA GLU A 183 8.48 -3.10 7.85
C GLU A 183 8.19 -4.42 8.57
N ASP A 184 9.21 -4.98 9.22
CA ASP A 184 9.18 -6.27 9.93
C ASP A 184 8.68 -7.48 9.12
N LYS A 185 8.51 -7.33 7.79
CA LYS A 185 8.00 -8.35 6.86
C LYS A 185 6.70 -8.99 7.35
N VAL A 186 5.82 -8.18 7.94
CA VAL A 186 4.59 -8.67 8.59
C VAL A 186 3.53 -9.19 7.62
N PHE A 187 3.67 -8.97 6.32
CA PHE A 187 2.71 -9.45 5.33
C PHE A 187 3.29 -10.54 4.45
N SER A 188 2.44 -11.49 4.12
CA SER A 188 2.67 -12.52 3.12
C SER A 188 1.37 -12.74 2.33
N LEU A 189 1.39 -13.68 1.40
CA LEU A 189 0.18 -14.08 0.69
C LEU A 189 -0.34 -15.39 1.26
N ALA A 190 -1.64 -15.41 1.55
CA ALA A 190 -2.34 -16.63 1.93
C ALA A 190 -2.40 -17.60 0.74
N SER A 191 -2.43 -17.08 -0.48
CA SER A 191 -2.51 -17.86 -1.72
C SER A 191 -1.83 -17.15 -2.90
N GLY A 192 -1.31 -17.92 -3.85
CA GLY A 192 -0.75 -17.41 -5.10
C GLY A 192 0.59 -16.68 -4.97
N SER A 193 0.90 -15.82 -5.96
CA SER A 193 2.13 -15.01 -6.01
C SER A 193 1.86 -13.53 -5.73
N ASN A 194 2.92 -12.77 -5.43
CA ASN A 194 2.84 -11.32 -5.17
C ASN A 194 2.66 -10.48 -6.44
N GLU A 195 2.43 -11.14 -7.57
CA GLU A 195 2.23 -10.51 -8.86
C GLU A 195 0.85 -10.85 -9.43
N ARG A 196 0.22 -9.87 -10.07
CA ARG A 196 -0.99 -10.03 -10.86
C ARG A 196 -0.78 -9.40 -12.22
N VAL A 197 -1.29 -10.06 -13.25
CA VAL A 197 -1.18 -9.59 -14.63
C VAL A 197 -2.57 -9.28 -15.14
N ILE A 198 -2.77 -8.06 -15.62
CA ILE A 198 -3.92 -7.68 -16.44
C ILE A 198 -3.42 -7.62 -17.88
N THR A 199 -3.91 -8.53 -18.72
CA THR A 199 -3.48 -8.63 -20.13
C THR A 199 -3.70 -7.32 -20.88
N ARG A 200 -4.80 -6.62 -20.60
CA ARG A 200 -5.15 -5.38 -21.29
C ARG A 200 -6.09 -4.50 -20.46
N ILE A 201 -5.84 -3.20 -20.45
CA ILE A 201 -6.78 -2.18 -19.98
C ILE A 201 -7.09 -1.26 -21.17
N ASN A 202 -8.36 -1.24 -21.60
CA ASN A 202 -8.78 -0.40 -22.72
C ASN A 202 -8.62 1.09 -22.40
N SER A 203 -8.55 1.93 -23.43
CA SER A 203 -8.60 3.39 -23.26
C SER A 203 -9.83 3.81 -22.43
N ARG A 204 -9.62 4.71 -21.46
CA ARG A 204 -10.67 5.25 -20.56
C ARG A 204 -11.40 4.19 -19.71
N ALA A 205 -10.86 2.98 -19.60
CA ALA A 205 -11.46 1.89 -18.84
C ALA A 205 -10.79 1.68 -17.48
N THR A 206 -11.48 1.00 -16.58
CA THR A 206 -10.94 0.53 -15.31
C THR A 206 -10.72 -0.97 -15.30
N SER A 207 -9.79 -1.43 -14.45
CA SER A 207 -9.57 -2.85 -14.18
C SER A 207 -9.05 -3.01 -12.76
N SER A 208 -9.32 -4.15 -12.13
CA SER A 208 -8.86 -4.46 -10.78
C SER A 208 -7.99 -5.71 -10.72
N VAL A 209 -7.20 -5.81 -9.64
CA VAL A 209 -6.49 -7.02 -9.23
C VAL A 209 -6.79 -7.31 -7.76
N GLU A 210 -6.75 -8.59 -7.40
CA GLU A 210 -7.01 -9.05 -6.04
C GLU A 210 -5.81 -9.85 -5.50
N PHE A 211 -5.48 -9.61 -4.22
CA PHE A 211 -4.46 -10.32 -3.47
C PHE A 211 -5.04 -10.79 -2.12
N ASP A 212 -4.84 -12.07 -1.78
CA ASP A 212 -5.17 -12.58 -0.45
C ASP A 212 -3.95 -12.37 0.47
N LEU A 213 -3.95 -11.27 1.21
CA LEU A 213 -2.88 -10.94 2.15
C LEU A 213 -3.11 -11.64 3.50
N ILE A 214 -2.05 -12.15 4.11
CA ILE A 214 -2.05 -12.66 5.48
C ILE A 214 -1.05 -11.87 6.31
N ALA A 215 -1.48 -11.47 7.52
CA ALA A 215 -0.61 -10.83 8.50
C ALA A 215 0.08 -11.89 9.38
N SER A 216 1.34 -11.65 9.73
CA SER A 216 2.06 -12.44 10.73
C SER A 216 1.30 -12.43 12.08
N PRO A 217 1.28 -13.54 12.84
CA PRO A 217 0.73 -13.56 14.20
C PRO A 217 1.37 -12.54 15.14
N ASP A 218 2.65 -12.24 14.94
CA ASP A 218 3.41 -11.31 15.79
C ASP A 218 3.30 -9.85 15.32
N ALA A 219 2.49 -9.58 14.30
CA ALA A 219 2.36 -8.24 13.74
C ALA A 219 1.69 -7.29 14.73
N SER A 220 2.35 -6.16 15.01
CA SER A 220 1.82 -5.14 15.90
C SER A 220 0.62 -4.43 15.26
N SER A 221 -0.38 -4.06 16.07
CA SER A 221 -1.53 -3.30 15.58
C SER A 221 -1.14 -1.85 15.25
N LYS A 222 -0.87 -1.58 13.98
CA LYS A 222 -0.59 -0.24 13.43
C LYS A 222 -0.81 -0.24 11.90
N PRO A 223 -0.83 0.93 11.24
CA PRO A 223 -0.77 1.01 9.79
C PRO A 223 0.61 0.56 9.27
N TYR A 224 0.61 -0.20 8.17
CA TYR A 224 1.80 -0.64 7.45
C TYR A 224 1.72 -0.18 6.00
N LEU A 225 2.85 0.28 5.46
CA LEU A 225 2.95 0.72 4.07
C LEU A 225 3.42 -0.44 3.19
N ILE A 226 2.71 -0.68 2.09
CA ILE A 226 3.06 -1.69 1.08
C ILE A 226 3.51 -0.96 -0.18
N PRO A 227 4.80 -1.01 -0.54
CA PRO A 227 5.27 -0.51 -1.83
C PRO A 227 4.81 -1.43 -2.97
N ILE A 228 4.39 -0.83 -4.08
CA ILE A 228 3.81 -1.54 -5.22
C ILE A 228 4.46 -1.02 -6.50
N THR A 229 4.95 -1.94 -7.31
CA THR A 229 5.52 -1.63 -8.63
C THR A 229 4.55 -2.09 -9.71
N ILE A 230 4.25 -1.20 -10.63
CA ILE A 230 3.37 -1.45 -11.76
C ILE A 230 4.17 -1.25 -13.03
N LYS A 231 4.31 -2.31 -13.82
CA LYS A 231 4.90 -2.24 -15.16
C LYS A 231 3.81 -2.46 -16.18
N TYR A 232 3.84 -1.72 -17.26
CA TYR A 232 2.87 -1.90 -18.34
C TYR A 232 3.42 -1.34 -19.64
N THR A 233 2.88 -1.84 -20.74
CA THR A 233 3.29 -1.47 -22.09
C THR A 233 2.13 -0.78 -22.80
N ASP A 234 2.39 0.21 -23.62
CA ASP A 234 1.34 0.82 -24.45
C ASP A 234 1.17 0.10 -25.80
N ASP A 235 0.25 0.58 -26.63
CA ASP A 235 0.03 0.02 -27.98
C ASP A 235 1.25 0.16 -28.91
N LEU A 236 2.24 1.01 -28.58
CA LEU A 236 3.48 1.22 -29.34
C LEU A 236 4.63 0.33 -28.86
N GLY A 237 4.42 -0.49 -27.82
CA GLY A 237 5.47 -1.36 -27.27
C GLY A 237 6.40 -0.65 -26.29
N VAL A 238 6.12 0.60 -25.90
CA VAL A 238 6.93 1.33 -24.92
C VAL A 238 6.61 0.82 -23.52
N LEU A 239 7.65 0.35 -22.81
CA LEU A 239 7.52 -0.11 -21.43
C LEU A 239 7.59 1.07 -20.46
N TYR A 240 6.64 1.12 -19.54
CA TYR A 240 6.58 2.08 -18.46
C TYR A 240 6.67 1.38 -17.11
N THR A 241 7.17 2.10 -16.10
CA THR A 241 7.19 1.64 -14.71
C THR A 241 6.66 2.75 -13.81
N LYS A 242 5.74 2.40 -12.92
CA LYS A 242 5.16 3.29 -11.92
C LYS A 242 5.29 2.65 -10.54
N ASN A 243 5.70 3.43 -9.55
CA ASN A 243 5.74 2.99 -8.16
C ASN A 243 4.68 3.76 -7.37
N ILE A 244 3.92 3.04 -6.55
CA ILE A 244 2.93 3.60 -5.63
C ILE A 244 3.09 2.96 -4.24
N ILE A 245 2.42 3.51 -3.24
CA ILE A 245 2.40 2.98 -1.89
C ILE A 245 0.93 2.82 -1.46
N GLY A 246 0.57 1.62 -1.01
CA GLY A 246 -0.70 1.34 -0.32
C GLY A 246 -0.51 1.34 1.19
N SER A 247 -1.58 1.54 1.95
CA SER A 247 -1.57 1.46 3.41
C SER A 247 -2.56 0.40 3.88
N VAL A 248 -2.09 -0.55 4.69
CA VAL A 248 -2.91 -1.63 5.26
C VAL A 248 -2.92 -1.49 6.77
N ARG A 249 -4.11 -1.55 7.36
CA ARG A 249 -4.32 -1.44 8.80
C ARG A 249 -4.26 -2.83 9.42
N ILE A 250 -3.30 -3.09 10.31
CA ILE A 250 -3.35 -4.27 11.19
C ILE A 250 -4.06 -3.90 12.48
N PHE A 251 -5.12 -4.60 12.81
CA PHE A 251 -5.91 -4.34 14.01
C PHE A 251 -6.66 -5.58 14.49
N SER A 252 -6.56 -5.86 15.77
CA SER A 252 -7.43 -6.77 16.51
C SER A 252 -8.15 -6.01 17.63
N GLU A 253 -9.43 -6.30 17.86
CA GLU A 253 -10.11 -5.75 19.04
C GLU A 253 -9.43 -6.27 20.32
N PRO A 254 -9.08 -5.42 21.28
CA PRO A 254 -8.48 -5.90 22.52
C PRO A 254 -9.42 -6.80 23.32
N VAL A 255 -8.86 -7.91 23.81
CA VAL A 255 -9.57 -8.88 24.65
C VAL A 255 -9.07 -8.72 26.08
N LEU A 256 -10.00 -8.65 27.03
CA LEU A 256 -9.69 -8.58 28.46
C LEU A 256 -10.30 -9.77 29.17
N SER A 257 -9.50 -10.41 30.02
CA SER A 257 -9.95 -11.42 30.97
C SER A 257 -9.84 -10.85 32.36
N LEU A 258 -10.94 -10.82 33.10
CA LEU A 258 -10.97 -10.37 34.50
C LEU A 258 -11.51 -11.50 35.37
N SER A 259 -10.89 -11.66 36.54
CA SER A 259 -11.28 -12.69 37.51
C SER A 259 -11.01 -12.23 38.94
N LEU A 260 -11.69 -12.88 39.90
CA LEU A 260 -11.33 -12.77 41.29
C LEU A 260 -10.10 -13.64 41.53
N ASP A 261 -9.00 -13.03 41.96
CA ASP A 261 -7.78 -13.74 42.35
C ASP A 261 -7.89 -14.25 43.79
N SER A 262 -8.28 -13.36 44.71
CA SER A 262 -8.44 -13.69 46.13
C SER A 262 -9.42 -12.75 46.83
N GLN A 263 -10.01 -13.22 47.93
CA GLN A 263 -10.76 -12.40 48.88
C GLN A 263 -10.42 -12.83 50.31
N GLU A 264 -10.30 -11.87 51.23
CA GLU A 264 -9.90 -12.15 52.63
C GLU A 264 -11.04 -12.68 53.50
N SER A 265 -12.29 -12.37 53.17
CA SER A 265 -13.48 -12.82 53.91
C SER A 265 -14.62 -13.21 52.97
N PHE A 266 -15.39 -14.20 53.41
CA PHE A 266 -16.56 -14.77 52.72
C PHE A 266 -17.90 -14.45 53.42
N SER A 267 -17.90 -13.53 54.39
CA SER A 267 -19.11 -13.08 55.11
C SER A 267 -19.33 -11.57 54.95
N LYS A 268 -20.48 -11.05 55.40
CA LYS A 268 -20.72 -9.60 55.46
C LYS A 268 -19.62 -8.88 56.25
N GLY A 269 -19.46 -7.59 55.96
CA GLY A 269 -18.48 -6.73 56.61
C GLY A 269 -17.34 -6.32 55.68
N LYS A 270 -16.22 -5.89 56.27
CA LYS A 270 -15.04 -5.47 55.51
C LYS A 270 -14.31 -6.70 54.98
N SER A 271 -14.09 -6.74 53.67
CA SER A 271 -13.26 -7.75 53.01
C SER A 271 -12.37 -7.07 51.98
N LYS A 272 -11.13 -7.53 51.85
CA LYS A 272 -10.22 -7.08 50.80
C LYS A 272 -10.33 -8.04 49.62
N PHE A 273 -10.54 -7.49 48.44
CA PHE A 273 -10.63 -8.23 47.18
C PHE A 273 -9.42 -7.92 46.32
N THR A 274 -8.83 -8.96 45.73
CA THR A 274 -7.82 -8.86 44.68
C THR A 274 -8.44 -9.34 43.38
N PHE A 275 -8.42 -8.48 42.36
CA PHE A 275 -8.89 -8.83 41.03
C PHE A 275 -7.70 -8.94 40.09
N ALA A 276 -7.64 -10.03 39.31
CA ALA A 276 -6.69 -10.18 38.22
C ALA A 276 -7.30 -9.67 36.92
N ILE A 277 -6.50 -8.94 36.14
CA ILE A 277 -6.80 -8.48 34.79
C ILE A 277 -5.68 -8.95 33.85
N ALA A 278 -6.04 -9.60 32.76
CA ALA A 278 -5.10 -10.11 31.77
C ALA A 278 -5.54 -9.73 30.35
N ASN A 279 -4.56 -9.59 29.45
CA ASN A 279 -4.78 -9.39 28.02
C ASN A 279 -4.41 -10.66 27.23
N PRO A 280 -5.35 -11.61 27.04
CA PRO A 280 -5.12 -12.77 26.20
C PRO A 280 -5.23 -12.46 24.69
N GLY A 281 -5.45 -11.20 24.31
CA GLY A 281 -5.57 -10.78 22.92
C GLY A 281 -4.22 -10.45 22.28
N THR A 282 -4.21 -10.23 20.97
CA THR A 282 -3.00 -9.91 20.18
C THR A 282 -2.72 -8.41 20.07
N SER A 283 -3.59 -7.55 20.62
CA SER A 283 -3.42 -6.10 20.62
C SER A 283 -3.01 -5.58 21.99
N SER A 284 -2.00 -4.70 22.04
CA SER A 284 -1.70 -3.96 23.26
C SER A 284 -2.85 -3.03 23.67
N ILE A 285 -3.06 -2.92 24.97
CA ILE A 285 -4.00 -2.03 25.63
C ILE A 285 -3.21 -0.96 26.37
N LYS A 286 -3.57 0.31 26.22
CA LYS A 286 -2.83 1.43 26.81
C LYS A 286 -3.62 2.13 27.90
N GLY A 287 -2.93 2.55 28.96
CA GLY A 287 -3.47 3.43 30.00
C GLY A 287 -4.71 2.88 30.68
N THR A 288 -4.70 1.59 31.03
CA THR A 288 -5.84 0.90 31.64
C THR A 288 -6.16 1.48 33.02
N MET A 289 -7.41 1.86 33.22
CA MET A 289 -7.98 2.22 34.52
C MET A 289 -9.09 1.25 34.88
N VAL A 290 -9.09 0.79 36.13
CA VAL A 290 -10.14 -0.07 36.67
C VAL A 290 -10.84 0.66 37.81
N GLU A 291 -12.16 0.77 37.71
CA GLU A 291 -13.03 1.31 38.73
C GLU A 291 -13.88 0.19 39.33
N VAL A 292 -13.88 0.05 40.65
CA VAL A 292 -14.82 -0.82 41.37
C VAL A 292 -16.11 -0.04 41.57
N VAL A 293 -17.17 -0.40 40.87
CA VAL A 293 -18.42 0.38 40.89
C VAL A 293 -19.22 -0.02 42.13
N GLY A 294 -19.47 0.92 43.04
CA GLY A 294 -20.31 0.70 44.21
C GLY A 294 -21.76 0.35 43.84
N THR A 295 -22.43 -0.46 44.67
CA THR A 295 -23.83 -0.87 44.45
C THR A 295 -24.64 -0.78 45.75
N GLU A 296 -25.92 -1.13 45.71
CA GLU A 296 -26.74 -1.24 46.93
C GLU A 296 -26.22 -2.34 47.87
N ASN A 297 -25.58 -3.38 47.34
CA ASN A 297 -25.11 -4.55 48.09
C ASN A 297 -23.75 -4.37 48.76
N TYR A 298 -22.95 -3.37 48.35
CA TYR A 298 -21.64 -3.10 48.94
C TYR A 298 -21.19 -1.66 48.75
N ASN A 299 -20.37 -1.17 49.69
CA ASN A 299 -19.66 0.11 49.56
C ASN A 299 -18.18 -0.16 49.31
N VAL A 300 -17.57 0.59 48.38
CA VAL A 300 -16.12 0.57 48.18
C VAL A 300 -15.48 1.52 49.20
N LEU A 301 -14.60 1.01 50.05
CA LEU A 301 -13.92 1.79 51.08
C LEU A 301 -12.60 2.39 50.57
N SER A 302 -11.85 1.62 49.77
CA SER A 302 -10.57 2.01 49.20
C SER A 302 -10.34 1.35 47.83
N GLY A 303 -9.40 1.87 47.03
CA GLY A 303 -9.11 1.31 45.71
C GLY A 303 -10.24 1.49 44.68
N LEU A 304 -11.05 2.54 44.83
CA LEU A 304 -12.20 2.82 43.96
C LEU A 304 -11.81 2.92 42.48
N VAL A 305 -10.77 3.69 42.17
CA VAL A 305 -10.20 3.82 40.82
C VAL A 305 -8.71 3.56 40.90
N GLN A 306 -8.20 2.68 40.06
CA GLN A 306 -6.81 2.24 40.04
C GLN A 306 -6.26 2.31 38.62
N TYR A 307 -5.08 2.92 38.47
CA TYR A 307 -4.33 2.93 37.23
C TYR A 307 -3.48 1.66 37.15
N VAL A 308 -3.81 0.79 36.20
CA VAL A 308 -3.09 -0.46 35.93
C VAL A 308 -1.94 -0.22 34.96
N GLY A 309 -2.11 0.73 34.02
CA GLY A 309 -1.12 1.01 32.98
C GLY A 309 -1.36 0.22 31.70
N ASP A 310 -0.30 0.00 30.94
CA ASP A 310 -0.38 -0.71 29.67
C ASP A 310 -0.42 -2.23 29.90
N LEU A 311 -1.22 -2.95 29.13
CA LEU A 311 -1.31 -4.41 29.11
C LEU A 311 -0.99 -4.88 27.70
N ASN A 312 0.23 -5.36 27.45
CA ASN A 312 0.59 -6.00 26.19
C ASN A 312 -0.05 -7.39 26.08
N PRO A 313 -0.06 -8.01 24.89
CA PRO A 313 -0.42 -9.41 24.76
C PRO A 313 0.32 -10.28 25.79
N ASP A 314 -0.41 -11.19 26.43
CA ASP A 314 0.06 -12.09 27.49
C ASP A 314 0.44 -11.43 28.83
N ASP A 315 0.31 -10.10 28.96
CA ASP A 315 0.47 -9.43 30.25
C ASP A 315 -0.74 -9.68 31.16
N PHE A 316 -0.46 -9.79 32.46
CA PHE A 316 -1.47 -9.77 33.51
C PHE A 316 -1.04 -8.86 34.67
N GLN A 317 -2.02 -8.30 35.36
CA GLN A 317 -1.85 -7.42 36.51
C GLN A 317 -2.93 -7.70 37.56
N THR A 318 -2.70 -7.24 38.78
CA THR A 318 -3.67 -7.34 39.88
C THR A 318 -4.00 -5.97 40.46
N ILE A 319 -5.26 -5.76 40.82
CA ILE A 319 -5.70 -4.59 41.59
C ILE A 319 -6.35 -5.04 42.90
N GLN A 320 -6.35 -4.16 43.91
CA GLN A 320 -6.88 -4.48 45.23
C GLN A 320 -7.88 -3.42 45.71
N SER A 321 -8.98 -3.84 46.32
CA SER A 321 -9.98 -2.94 46.86
C SER A 321 -10.52 -3.45 48.19
N ASP A 322 -10.60 -2.56 49.18
CA ASP A 322 -11.35 -2.83 50.40
C ASP A 322 -12.82 -2.53 50.14
N ILE A 323 -13.67 -3.55 50.32
CA ILE A 323 -15.11 -3.44 50.09
C ILE A 323 -15.85 -3.82 51.37
N PHE A 324 -16.84 -3.01 51.75
CA PHE A 324 -17.78 -3.32 52.82
C PHE A 324 -19.03 -3.96 52.24
N VAL A 325 -19.17 -5.27 52.44
CA VAL A 325 -20.28 -6.09 51.95
C VAL A 325 -21.46 -5.97 52.91
N LYS A 326 -22.62 -5.54 52.40
CA LYS A 326 -23.85 -5.33 53.19
C LYS A 326 -24.80 -6.53 53.14
N SER A 327 -24.74 -7.32 52.07
CA SER A 327 -25.62 -8.47 51.85
C SER A 327 -24.84 -9.76 51.62
N GLU A 328 -25.32 -10.86 52.22
CA GLU A 328 -24.84 -12.23 51.99
C GLU A 328 -25.26 -12.73 50.60
N SER A 329 -26.24 -12.08 49.98
CA SER A 329 -26.68 -12.38 48.61
C SER A 329 -25.79 -11.78 47.53
N LEU A 330 -24.62 -11.24 47.88
CA LEU A 330 -23.70 -10.66 46.90
C LEU A 330 -23.10 -11.77 46.03
N SER A 331 -23.47 -11.80 44.76
CA SER A 331 -22.97 -12.79 43.80
C SER A 331 -21.87 -12.28 42.88
N SER A 332 -21.71 -10.96 42.76
CA SER A 332 -20.69 -10.36 41.89
C SER A 332 -20.26 -8.96 42.33
N VAL A 333 -19.00 -8.62 42.07
CA VAL A 333 -18.48 -7.25 42.16
C VAL A 333 -18.36 -6.68 40.76
N LYS A 334 -18.95 -5.50 40.54
CA LYS A 334 -18.94 -4.83 39.24
C LYS A 334 -17.66 -4.00 39.07
N LEU A 335 -16.93 -4.28 38.00
CA LEU A 335 -15.76 -3.52 37.58
C LEU A 335 -16.07 -2.77 36.29
N LYS A 336 -15.66 -1.50 36.23
CA LYS A 336 -15.63 -0.70 35.00
C LYS A 336 -14.17 -0.55 34.58
N VAL A 337 -13.84 -1.02 33.38
CA VAL A 337 -12.49 -0.91 32.81
C VAL A 337 -12.53 0.11 31.69
N THR A 338 -11.64 1.09 31.74
CA THR A 338 -11.47 2.10 30.70
C THR A 338 -10.03 2.06 30.20
N TYR A 339 -9.83 2.07 28.87
CA TYR A 339 -8.50 2.02 28.28
C TYR A 339 -8.47 2.66 26.89
N LEU A 340 -7.28 2.80 26.32
CA LEU A 340 -7.05 3.18 24.93
C LEU A 340 -6.64 1.94 24.12
N ASP A 341 -7.27 1.73 22.96
CA ASP A 341 -6.82 0.70 22.02
C ASP A 341 -5.50 1.10 21.32
N SER A 342 -4.99 0.22 20.45
CA SER A 342 -3.76 0.46 19.68
C SER A 342 -3.82 1.70 18.77
N TYR A 343 -5.02 2.17 18.42
CA TYR A 343 -5.29 3.37 17.62
C TYR A 343 -5.70 4.58 18.46
N ASN A 344 -5.52 4.50 19.79
CA ASN A 344 -5.86 5.52 20.77
C ASN A 344 -7.37 5.85 20.85
N ASN A 345 -8.24 4.95 20.40
CA ASN A 345 -9.66 5.07 20.68
C ASN A 345 -9.94 4.67 22.12
N LYS A 346 -10.72 5.48 22.83
CA LYS A 346 -11.13 5.19 24.19
C LYS A 346 -12.22 4.12 24.20
N VAL A 347 -12.03 3.09 25.00
CA VAL A 347 -12.96 1.99 25.20
C VAL A 347 -13.35 1.92 26.67
N GLU A 348 -14.63 1.61 26.93
CA GLU A 348 -15.18 1.39 28.26
C GLU A 348 -15.95 0.06 28.26
N LYS A 349 -15.63 -0.83 29.21
CA LYS A 349 -16.27 -2.14 29.38
C LYS A 349 -16.65 -2.35 30.84
N PHE A 350 -17.77 -3.03 31.08
CA PHE A 350 -18.22 -3.43 32.41
C PHE A 350 -18.11 -4.94 32.56
N PHE A 351 -17.66 -5.40 33.71
CA PHE A 351 -17.50 -6.80 34.06
C PHE A 351 -18.15 -7.06 35.41
N ASP A 352 -18.97 -8.11 35.50
CA ASP A 352 -19.51 -8.60 36.77
C ASP A 352 -18.64 -9.78 37.22
N ILE A 353 -17.74 -9.54 38.16
CA ILE A 353 -16.81 -10.56 38.64
C ILE A 353 -17.50 -11.41 39.69
N PRO A 354 -17.68 -12.71 39.48
CA PRO A 354 -18.37 -13.56 40.44
C PRO A 354 -17.59 -13.65 41.75
N VAL A 355 -18.31 -13.53 42.86
CA VAL A 355 -17.79 -13.67 44.23
C VAL A 355 -18.70 -14.61 45.01
N SER A 356 -18.20 -15.22 46.08
CA SER A 356 -18.98 -16.14 46.92
C SER A 356 -19.03 -15.64 48.35
N PHE A 357 -20.24 -15.59 48.89
CA PHE A 357 -20.54 -15.23 50.27
C PHE A 357 -21.42 -16.30 50.89
N TYR A 358 -21.19 -16.57 52.17
CA TYR A 358 -21.88 -17.59 52.95
C TYR A 358 -22.35 -16.99 54.27
N SER A 359 -23.49 -17.46 54.76
CA SER A 359 -23.93 -17.22 56.14
C SER A 359 -22.98 -17.88 57.14
N GLU A 360 -22.99 -17.41 58.39
CA GLU A 360 -22.17 -18.02 59.45
C GLU A 360 -22.46 -19.52 59.61
N THR A 361 -23.73 -19.93 59.46
CA THR A 361 -24.16 -21.33 59.51
C THR A 361 -23.62 -22.15 58.34
N GLU A 362 -23.56 -21.60 57.12
CA GLU A 362 -22.99 -22.30 55.97
C GLU A 362 -21.46 -22.40 56.08
N LEU A 363 -20.80 -21.38 56.64
CA LEU A 363 -19.36 -21.45 56.92
C LEU A 363 -19.05 -22.54 57.96
N ALA A 364 -19.91 -22.71 58.97
CA ALA A 364 -19.85 -23.80 59.94
C ALA A 364 -19.95 -25.17 59.28
N GLU A 365 -20.97 -25.37 58.44
CA GLU A 365 -21.18 -26.62 57.71
C GLU A 365 -20.04 -26.96 56.75
N LEU A 366 -19.40 -25.95 56.15
CA LEU A 366 -18.24 -26.11 55.26
C LEU A 366 -16.90 -26.25 56.01
N GLY A 367 -16.89 -26.14 57.34
CA GLY A 367 -15.66 -26.19 58.15
C GLY A 367 -14.75 -24.97 57.95
N LEU A 368 -15.31 -23.83 57.56
CA LEU A 368 -14.64 -22.57 57.24
C LEU A 368 -14.72 -21.54 58.37
N GLU A 369 -15.16 -21.94 59.58
CA GLU A 369 -15.35 -21.06 60.76
C GLU A 369 -14.11 -20.25 61.20
N GLY A 370 -12.92 -20.55 60.66
CA GLY A 370 -11.69 -19.79 60.91
C GLY A 370 -11.20 -18.91 59.75
N ALA A 371 -11.87 -18.93 58.59
CA ALA A 371 -11.41 -18.21 57.39
C ALA A 371 -11.38 -16.68 57.56
N ASN A 372 -12.13 -16.15 58.52
CA ASN A 372 -12.22 -14.72 58.84
C ASN A 372 -11.18 -14.26 59.88
N GLY A 373 -10.28 -15.12 60.34
CA GLY A 373 -9.31 -14.83 61.41
C GLY A 373 -7.87 -14.73 60.92
N SER A 374 -7.23 -13.57 61.14
CA SER A 374 -5.79 -13.36 60.96
C SER A 374 -4.97 -14.02 62.08
N GLY A 375 -5.01 -15.36 62.19
CA GLY A 375 -4.32 -16.10 63.24
C GLY A 375 -4.01 -17.55 62.89
N SER A 376 -2.72 -17.84 62.72
CA SER A 376 -2.07 -19.16 62.62
C SER A 376 -2.28 -19.97 61.32
N ALA A 377 -1.26 -19.92 60.48
CA ALA A 377 -0.99 -20.88 59.42
C ALA A 377 -0.81 -22.29 59.99
N GLY A 378 -1.36 -23.31 59.32
CA GLY A 378 -1.00 -24.69 59.62
C GLY A 378 -1.70 -25.76 58.80
N VAL A 379 -3.04 -25.76 58.75
CA VAL A 379 -3.77 -26.95 58.23
C VAL A 379 -5.01 -26.61 57.38
N ALA A 380 -5.64 -25.45 57.56
CA ALA A 380 -6.89 -25.10 56.86
C ALA A 380 -6.69 -24.62 55.40
N THR A 381 -5.52 -24.10 55.05
CA THR A 381 -5.26 -23.47 53.73
C THR A 381 -5.31 -24.45 52.55
N TYR A 382 -4.99 -25.73 52.77
CA TYR A 382 -5.06 -26.74 51.70
C TYR A 382 -6.47 -27.30 51.47
N GLY A 383 -7.35 -27.27 52.48
CA GLY A 383 -8.76 -27.68 52.34
C GLY A 383 -9.59 -26.69 51.53
N ILE A 384 -9.33 -25.39 51.73
CA ILE A 384 -10.08 -24.28 51.10
C ILE A 384 -9.88 -24.26 49.58
N PHE A 385 -8.65 -24.49 49.11
CA PHE A 385 -8.35 -24.55 47.68
C PHE A 385 -9.00 -25.75 46.98
N LEU A 386 -9.14 -26.89 47.66
CA LEU A 386 -9.68 -28.12 47.07
C LEU A 386 -11.21 -28.09 46.95
N VAL A 387 -11.91 -27.49 47.92
CA VAL A 387 -13.38 -27.36 47.91
C VAL A 387 -13.85 -26.34 46.87
N LEU A 388 -13.13 -25.23 46.67
CA LEU A 388 -13.46 -24.22 45.65
C LEU A 388 -13.26 -24.73 44.21
N LEU A 389 -12.24 -25.57 43.96
CA LEU A 389 -12.02 -26.24 42.67
C LEU A 389 -13.12 -27.26 42.34
N ILE A 390 -13.62 -28.00 43.33
CA ILE A 390 -14.71 -28.98 43.14
C ILE A 390 -16.04 -28.26 42.91
N GLY A 391 -16.33 -27.17 43.64
CA GLY A 391 -17.55 -26.38 43.48
C GLY A 391 -17.67 -25.74 42.10
N THR A 392 -16.59 -25.14 41.60
CA THR A 392 -16.55 -24.53 40.25
C THR A 392 -16.68 -25.58 39.13
N PHE A 393 -16.05 -26.76 39.29
CA PHE A 393 -16.17 -27.85 38.31
C PHE A 393 -17.58 -28.47 38.28
N TYR A 394 -18.23 -28.64 39.43
CA TYR A 394 -19.57 -29.23 39.52
C TYR A 394 -20.67 -28.27 39.01
N PHE A 395 -20.54 -26.96 39.26
CA PHE A 395 -21.45 -25.95 38.71
C PHE A 395 -21.25 -25.69 37.21
N GLY A 396 -20.02 -25.85 36.68
CA GLY A 396 -19.76 -25.79 35.24
C GLY A 396 -20.45 -26.93 34.47
N LYS A 397 -20.45 -28.15 35.01
CA LYS A 397 -21.01 -29.33 34.34
C LYS A 397 -22.54 -29.36 34.30
N THR A 398 -23.21 -28.77 35.29
CA THR A 398 -24.68 -28.74 35.36
C THR A 398 -25.31 -27.70 34.44
N ARG A 399 -24.58 -26.64 34.05
CA ARG A 399 -25.02 -25.70 33.00
C ARG A 399 -24.86 -26.26 31.59
N GLY A 400 -23.85 -27.10 31.34
CA GLY A 400 -23.67 -27.77 30.05
C GLY A 400 -24.72 -28.86 29.73
N ALA A 401 -25.45 -29.35 30.72
CA ALA A 401 -26.46 -30.39 30.54
C ALA A 401 -27.88 -29.86 30.26
N LYS A 402 -28.12 -28.54 30.36
CA LYS A 402 -29.42 -27.92 30.04
C LYS A 402 -29.51 -27.30 28.64
N HIS A 403 -28.42 -27.34 27.87
CA HIS A 403 -28.38 -27.02 26.45
C HIS A 403 -27.73 -28.17 25.67
N LYS A 404 -28.44 -29.30 25.59
CA LYS A 404 -28.27 -30.29 24.54
C LYS A 404 -29.62 -30.65 23.97
#